data_AF-A0A1L7D4X1-F1
#
_entry.id   AF-A0A1L7D4X1-F1
#
_cell.length_a   1.000
_cell.length_b   1.000
_cell.length_c   1.000
_cell.angle_alpha   90.00
_cell.angle_beta   90.00
_cell.angle_gamma   90.00
#
_symmetry.space_group_name_H-M   'P 1'
#
loop_
_entity.id
_entity.type
_entity.pdbx_description
1 polymer ?
#
loop_
_entity_poly.entity_id
_entity_poly.type
_entity_poly.pdbx_seq_one_letter_code
_entity_poly.pdbx_strand_id
1 'polypeptide(L)'
;MTTGYLVNPDLTHRVIEFEIEQANQFLGGTTEGHVSVAFQEDGSTYAALYNANARAERAEPNPVASLARNQADTGNPAFLQDPIRAIAGPVIFVHAQADQEADFQKIIDVVDRAIRAVGNYIEDNPEEYTLWRAAVLNTDKVG
;
A
#
# COMPACT_ATOMS: atom_id res chain seq x y z
N MET A 1 14.20 -15.11 6.08
CA MET A 1 12.99 -15.34 5.26
C MET A 1 11.80 -14.68 5.91
N THR A 2 11.09 -13.86 5.16
CA THR A 2 9.93 -13.08 5.59
C THR A 2 8.75 -13.39 4.68
N THR A 3 7.59 -13.64 5.27
CA THR A 3 6.33 -13.78 4.54
C THR A 3 5.68 -12.41 4.39
N GLY A 4 5.30 -12.06 3.17
CA GLY A 4 4.64 -10.80 2.88
C GLY A 4 3.47 -10.95 1.93
N TYR A 5 2.56 -9.98 2.00
CA TYR A 5 1.37 -9.92 1.17
C TYR A 5 1.54 -8.81 0.15
N LEU A 6 1.87 -9.21 -1.08
CA LEU A 6 2.09 -8.30 -2.20
C LEU A 6 0.73 -7.84 -2.74
N VAL A 7 0.53 -6.53 -2.81
CA VAL A 7 -0.67 -5.89 -3.36
C VAL A 7 -0.24 -4.88 -4.42
N ASN A 8 -0.77 -5.03 -5.63
CA ASN A 8 -0.49 -4.16 -6.76
C ASN A 8 -1.52 -3.02 -6.88
N PRO A 9 -1.21 -1.95 -7.62
CA PRO A 9 -2.15 -0.86 -7.90
C PRO A 9 -3.47 -1.29 -8.54
N ASP A 10 -3.48 -2.38 -9.30
CA ASP A 10 -4.66 -2.95 -9.97
C ASP A 10 -5.47 -3.91 -9.06
N LEU A 11 -5.20 -3.90 -7.76
CA LEU A 11 -5.80 -4.76 -6.73
C LEU A 11 -5.42 -6.25 -6.84
N THR A 12 -4.60 -6.66 -7.81
CA THR A 12 -4.06 -8.01 -7.82
C THR A 12 -3.13 -8.21 -6.62
N HIS A 13 -3.21 -9.38 -6.00
CA HIS A 13 -2.51 -9.65 -4.76
C HIS A 13 -2.12 -11.12 -4.63
N ARG A 14 -1.04 -11.39 -3.86
CA ARG A 14 -0.60 -12.75 -3.54
C ARG A 14 0.33 -12.77 -2.34
N VAL A 15 0.37 -13.90 -1.65
CA VAL A 15 1.41 -14.18 -0.64
C VAL A 15 2.74 -14.45 -1.34
N ILE A 16 3.82 -13.89 -0.81
CA ILE A 16 5.19 -14.11 -1.26
C ILE A 16 6.10 -14.41 -0.06
N GLU A 17 7.14 -15.20 -0.30
CA GLU A 17 8.25 -15.41 0.61
C GLU A 17 9.49 -14.77 0.02
N PHE A 18 10.21 -13.98 0.82
CA PHE A 18 11.37 -13.22 0.36
C PHE A 18 12.30 -12.87 1.50
N GLU A 19 13.54 -12.51 1.18
CA GLU A 19 14.41 -11.81 2.14
C GLU A 19 14.18 -10.31 2.00
N ILE A 20 14.14 -9.57 3.11
CA ILE A 20 13.86 -8.12 3.11
C ILE A 20 14.82 -7.36 2.16
N GLU A 21 16.08 -7.78 2.11
CA GLU A 21 17.12 -7.23 1.21
C GLU A 21 16.78 -7.40 -0.28
N GLN A 22 15.93 -8.39 -0.61
CA GLN A 22 15.46 -8.70 -1.96
C GLN A 22 14.06 -8.13 -2.25
N ALA A 23 13.44 -7.38 -1.34
CA ALA A 23 12.09 -6.82 -1.53
C ALA A 23 11.96 -5.98 -2.82
N ASN A 24 13.05 -5.31 -3.23
CA ASN A 24 13.12 -4.50 -4.45
C ASN A 24 12.75 -5.28 -5.73
N GLN A 25 12.97 -6.61 -5.77
CA GLN A 25 12.62 -7.42 -6.93
C GLN A 25 11.10 -7.48 -7.20
N PHE A 26 10.28 -7.21 -6.17
CA PHE A 26 8.82 -7.18 -6.28
C PHE A 26 8.27 -5.74 -6.36
N LEU A 27 8.92 -4.79 -5.70
CA LEU A 27 8.46 -3.40 -5.62
C LEU A 27 8.84 -2.57 -6.86
N GLY A 28 9.83 -3.03 -7.63
CA GLY A 28 10.37 -2.30 -8.78
C GLY A 28 11.28 -1.14 -8.36
N GLY A 29 12.16 -0.72 -9.27
CA GLY A 29 13.15 0.33 -9.01
C GLY A 29 14.55 -0.20 -8.68
N THR A 30 15.51 0.71 -8.61
CA THR A 30 16.95 0.42 -8.39
C THR A 30 17.44 0.76 -6.98
N THR A 31 16.57 1.23 -6.09
CA THR A 31 16.97 1.90 -4.85
C THR A 31 16.58 1.11 -3.60
N GLU A 32 17.50 1.02 -2.64
CA GLU A 32 17.39 0.36 -1.32
C GLU A 32 16.39 1.04 -0.34
N GLY A 33 15.60 2.00 -0.81
CA GLY A 33 14.75 2.86 0.02
C GLY A 33 13.38 2.25 0.27
N HIS A 34 13.25 1.42 1.29
CA HIS A 34 11.95 0.98 1.82
C HIS A 34 11.53 1.89 2.97
N VAL A 35 10.32 2.45 2.88
CA VAL A 35 9.71 3.16 4.02
C VAL A 35 8.74 2.21 4.67
N SER A 36 9.01 1.84 5.93
CA SER A 36 8.08 1.07 6.75
C SER A 36 7.04 2.02 7.33
N VAL A 37 5.79 1.89 6.89
CA VAL A 37 4.65 2.56 7.54
C VAL A 37 4.04 1.58 8.51
N ALA A 38 4.05 1.94 9.80
CA ALA A 38 3.44 1.16 10.87
C ALA A 38 1.96 1.53 10.99
N PHE A 39 1.06 0.62 10.64
CA PHE A 39 -0.38 0.79 10.82
C PHE A 39 -0.82 0.07 12.09
N GLN A 40 -1.66 0.71 12.89
CA GLN A 40 -2.34 0.07 14.01
C GLN A 40 -3.80 -0.18 13.65
N GLU A 41 -4.18 -1.44 13.50
CA GLU A 41 -5.57 -1.87 13.46
C GLU A 41 -5.76 -2.98 14.52
N ASP A 42 -6.79 -2.84 15.35
CA ASP A 42 -7.12 -3.79 16.42
C ASP A 42 -5.97 -4.12 17.40
N GLY A 43 -5.06 -3.16 17.62
CA GLY A 43 -3.90 -3.30 18.53
C GLY A 43 -2.69 -4.03 17.94
N SER A 44 -2.78 -4.49 16.69
CA SER A 44 -1.66 -5.11 15.96
C SER A 44 -0.95 -4.06 15.12
N THR A 45 0.39 -4.09 15.12
CA THR A 45 1.21 -3.17 14.31
C THR A 45 1.76 -3.91 13.09
N TYR A 46 1.41 -3.44 11.89
CA TYR A 46 1.86 -4.01 10.63
C TYR A 46 2.69 -3.00 9.84
N ALA A 47 3.61 -3.48 9.02
CA ALA A 47 4.49 -2.67 8.19
C ALA A 47 4.13 -2.82 6.71
N ALA A 48 4.19 -1.74 5.93
CA ALA A 48 4.17 -1.80 4.47
C ALA A 48 5.55 -1.45 3.90
N LEU A 49 6.05 -2.26 2.97
CA LEU A 49 7.25 -1.97 2.18
C LEU A 49 6.81 -1.48 0.80
N TYR A 50 7.35 -0.35 0.37
CA TYR A 50 7.09 0.22 -0.96
C TYR A 50 8.32 0.98 -1.47
N ASN A 51 8.39 1.19 -2.79
CA ASN A 51 9.44 2.01 -3.40
C ASN A 51 9.06 3.50 -3.33
N ALA A 52 9.81 4.29 -2.56
CA ALA A 52 9.56 5.73 -2.41
C ALA A 52 9.71 6.52 -3.72
N ASN A 53 10.52 6.03 -4.66
CA ASN A 53 10.73 6.63 -5.97
C ASN A 53 9.66 6.25 -6.99
N ALA A 54 8.79 5.28 -6.71
CA ALA A 54 7.76 4.81 -7.64
C ALA A 54 6.87 5.96 -8.14
N ARG A 55 6.58 6.93 -7.26
CA ARG A 55 5.83 8.14 -7.64
C ARG A 55 6.59 9.01 -8.64
N ALA A 56 7.88 9.28 -8.40
CA ALA A 56 8.73 10.04 -9.31
C ALA A 56 8.88 9.34 -10.68
N GLU A 57 8.84 8.01 -10.68
CA GLU A 57 8.83 7.15 -11.87
C GLU A 57 7.44 7.06 -12.54
N ARG A 58 6.45 7.82 -12.04
CA ARG A 58 5.06 7.86 -12.53
C ARG A 58 4.35 6.50 -12.45
N ALA A 59 4.70 5.66 -11.48
CA ALA A 59 3.99 4.43 -11.20
C ALA A 59 2.53 4.71 -10.80
N GLU A 60 1.65 3.75 -11.08
CA GLU A 60 0.25 3.82 -10.71
C GLU A 60 0.07 3.92 -9.19
N PRO A 61 -0.87 4.73 -8.68
CA PRO A 61 -1.13 4.82 -7.26
C PRO A 61 -1.77 3.54 -6.74
N ASN A 62 -1.34 3.08 -5.56
CA ASN A 62 -1.92 1.93 -4.89
C ASN A 62 -3.03 2.39 -3.93
N PRO A 63 -4.31 2.19 -4.27
CA PRO A 63 -5.42 2.73 -3.48
C PRO A 63 -5.54 2.07 -2.11
N VAL A 64 -5.20 0.79 -1.99
CA VAL A 64 -5.23 0.04 -0.70
C VAL A 64 -4.17 0.57 0.25
N ALA A 65 -2.92 0.70 -0.22
CA ALA A 65 -1.85 1.24 0.60
C ALA A 65 -2.07 2.72 0.95
N SER A 66 -2.64 3.49 0.03
CA SER A 66 -2.99 4.90 0.27
C SER A 66 -4.11 5.05 1.30
N LEU A 67 -5.12 4.18 1.26
CA LEU A 67 -6.19 4.14 2.27
C LEU A 67 -5.61 3.81 3.65
N ALA A 68 -4.80 2.74 3.73
CA ALA A 68 -4.16 2.35 4.98
C ALA A 68 -3.35 3.51 5.58
N ARG A 69 -2.58 4.23 4.74
CA ARG A 69 -1.82 5.41 5.17
C ARG A 69 -2.70 6.53 5.66
N ASN A 70 -3.75 6.87 4.92
CA ASN A 70 -4.67 7.91 5.34
C ASN A 70 -5.30 7.59 6.71
N GLN A 71 -5.73 6.35 6.91
CA GLN A 71 -6.30 5.88 8.17
C GLN A 71 -5.29 5.96 9.32
N ALA A 72 -4.03 5.55 9.12
CA ALA A 72 -3.00 5.66 10.15
C ALA A 72 -2.60 7.12 10.48
N ASP A 73 -2.47 7.97 9.46
CA ASP A 73 -2.03 9.36 9.64
C ASP A 73 -3.11 10.23 10.31
N THR A 74 -4.39 9.94 10.05
CA THR A 74 -5.50 10.87 10.37
C THR A 74 -6.62 10.26 11.21
N GLY A 75 -6.67 8.93 11.35
CA GLY A 75 -7.82 8.22 11.92
C GLY A 75 -9.08 8.31 11.07
N ASN A 76 -9.01 8.88 9.85
CA ASN A 76 -10.14 9.03 8.95
C ASN A 76 -10.21 7.86 7.96
N PRO A 77 -11.26 7.02 7.99
CA PRO A 77 -11.43 5.93 7.05
C PRO A 77 -11.98 6.39 5.68
N ALA A 78 -12.13 7.70 5.44
CA ALA A 78 -12.61 8.21 4.16
C ALA A 78 -11.67 7.82 3.01
N PHE A 79 -12.25 7.27 1.94
CA PHE A 79 -11.52 6.79 0.78
C PHE A 79 -10.89 7.93 -0.01
N LEU A 80 -9.62 7.74 -0.38
CA LEU A 80 -8.93 8.47 -1.45
C LEU A 80 -9.00 10.01 -1.39
N GLN A 81 -8.87 10.61 -0.20
CA GLN A 81 -8.94 12.07 -0.03
C GLN A 81 -7.59 12.80 -0.05
N ASP A 82 -6.48 12.11 0.15
CA ASP A 82 -5.14 12.71 0.17
C ASP A 82 -4.28 12.21 -1.02
N PRO A 83 -4.38 12.84 -2.20
CA PRO A 83 -3.54 12.49 -3.34
C PRO A 83 -2.07 12.93 -3.17
N ILE A 84 -1.76 13.77 -2.17
CA ILE A 84 -0.40 14.24 -1.89
C ILE A 84 0.37 13.16 -1.12
N ARG A 85 -0.29 12.42 -0.22
CA ARG A 85 0.35 11.35 0.55
C ARG A 85 0.15 9.95 0.00
N ALA A 86 -0.57 9.80 -1.12
CA ALA A 86 -0.79 8.53 -1.78
C ALA A 86 0.51 7.75 -2.02
N ILE A 87 0.45 6.43 -1.81
CA ILE A 87 1.54 5.49 -2.08
C ILE A 87 1.40 5.02 -3.53
N ALA A 88 2.49 5.04 -4.29
CA ALA A 88 2.53 4.58 -5.68
C ALA A 88 3.32 3.28 -5.82
N GLY A 89 2.94 2.47 -6.81
CA GLY A 89 3.56 1.19 -7.13
C GLY A 89 3.06 0.01 -6.27
N PRO A 90 3.62 -1.19 -6.49
CA PRO A 90 3.35 -2.35 -5.66
C PRO A 90 3.76 -2.11 -4.20
N VAL A 91 3.07 -2.77 -3.28
CA VAL A 91 3.33 -2.69 -1.84
C VAL A 91 3.31 -4.09 -1.24
N ILE A 92 4.23 -4.38 -0.33
CA ILE A 92 4.25 -5.64 0.42
C ILE A 92 3.89 -5.35 1.87
N PHE A 93 2.80 -5.93 2.35
CA PHE A 93 2.44 -5.89 3.77
C PHE A 93 3.16 -7.02 4.51
N VAL A 94 3.82 -6.67 5.61
CA VAL A 94 4.57 -7.60 6.47
C VAL A 94 4.27 -7.31 7.94
N HIS A 95 4.60 -8.24 8.82
CA HIS A 95 4.56 -7.97 10.26
C HIS A 95 5.63 -6.92 10.63
N ALA A 96 5.31 -6.01 11.56
CA ALA A 96 6.30 -5.04 12.04
C ALA A 96 7.45 -5.68 12.86
N GLN A 97 7.26 -6.91 13.35
CA GLN A 97 8.28 -7.73 14.00
C GLN A 97 8.58 -8.97 13.16
N ALA A 98 9.85 -9.16 12.79
CA ALA A 98 10.29 -10.19 11.86
C ALA A 98 10.08 -11.65 12.34
N ASP A 99 9.88 -11.87 13.65
CA ASP A 99 9.83 -13.21 14.26
C ASP A 99 8.41 -13.69 14.61
N GLN A 100 7.36 -12.98 14.19
CA GLN A 100 5.97 -13.35 14.51
C GLN A 100 5.23 -13.87 13.27
N GLU A 101 5.41 -15.17 12.99
CA GLU A 101 4.69 -15.88 11.93
C GLU A 101 3.22 -16.17 12.31
N ALA A 102 2.93 -16.26 13.61
CA ALA A 102 1.67 -16.73 14.17
C ALA A 102 0.43 -15.84 13.87
N ASP A 103 0.61 -14.64 13.30
CA ASP A 103 -0.47 -13.69 13.04
C ASP A 103 -0.50 -13.16 11.59
N PHE A 104 0.28 -13.74 10.66
CA PHE A 104 0.30 -13.29 9.26
C PHE A 104 -1.06 -13.44 8.57
N GLN A 105 -1.85 -14.46 8.92
CA GLN A 105 -3.21 -14.62 8.39
C GLN A 105 -4.11 -13.40 8.71
N LYS A 106 -3.92 -12.75 9.86
CA LYS A 106 -4.68 -11.53 10.20
C LYS A 106 -4.35 -10.38 9.24
N ILE A 107 -3.09 -10.27 8.80
CA ILE A 107 -2.69 -9.29 7.79
C ILE A 107 -3.44 -9.55 6.49
N ILE A 108 -3.47 -10.80 6.04
CA ILE A 108 -4.22 -11.18 4.83
C ILE A 108 -5.69 -10.80 4.98
N ASP A 109 -6.34 -11.16 6.10
CA ASP A 109 -7.77 -10.92 6.31
C ASP A 109 -8.11 -9.42 6.38
N VAL A 110 -7.24 -8.60 7.00
CA VAL A 110 -7.38 -7.13 7.03
C VAL A 110 -7.21 -6.54 5.64
N VAL A 111 -6.13 -6.90 4.94
CA VAL A 111 -5.81 -6.35 3.63
C VAL A 111 -6.84 -6.80 2.59
N ASP A 112 -7.36 -8.02 2.66
CA ASP A 112 -8.44 -8.52 1.81
C ASP A 112 -9.73 -7.72 1.98
N ARG A 113 -10.09 -7.39 3.23
CA ARG A 113 -11.24 -6.52 3.49
C ARG A 113 -11.02 -5.14 2.89
N ALA A 114 -9.83 -4.58 3.01
CA ALA A 114 -9.47 -3.29 2.41
C ALA A 114 -9.52 -3.36 0.86
N ILE A 115 -8.96 -4.42 0.25
CA ILE A 115 -9.01 -4.64 -1.21
C ILE A 115 -10.46 -4.70 -1.70
N ARG A 116 -11.33 -5.47 -1.04
CA ARG A 116 -12.75 -5.56 -1.40
C ARG A 116 -13.46 -4.22 -1.24
N ALA A 117 -13.22 -3.51 -0.13
CA ALA A 117 -13.84 -2.22 0.12
C ALA A 117 -13.40 -1.16 -0.91
N VAL A 118 -12.11 -1.12 -1.23
CA VAL A 118 -11.56 -0.26 -2.28
C VAL A 118 -12.11 -0.63 -3.65
N GLY A 119 -12.17 -1.93 -3.98
CA GLY A 119 -12.74 -2.42 -5.24
C GLY A 119 -14.17 -1.95 -5.42
N ASN A 120 -15.02 -2.17 -4.42
CA ASN A 120 -16.41 -1.70 -4.43
C ASN A 120 -16.48 -0.17 -4.56
N TYR A 121 -15.66 0.58 -3.81
CA TYR A 121 -15.63 2.03 -3.91
C TYR A 121 -15.27 2.53 -5.32
N ILE A 122 -14.30 1.89 -5.98
CA ILE A 122 -13.89 2.21 -7.36
C ILE A 122 -15.02 1.92 -8.35
N GLU A 123 -15.71 0.79 -8.20
CA GLU A 123 -16.86 0.42 -9.03
C GLU A 123 -18.05 1.37 -8.84
N ASP A 124 -18.35 1.75 -7.60
CA ASP A 124 -19.45 2.63 -7.24
C ASP A 124 -19.16 4.11 -7.57
N ASN A 125 -17.89 4.54 -7.50
CA ASN A 125 -17.46 5.93 -7.65
C ASN A 125 -16.30 6.09 -8.67
N PRO A 126 -16.49 5.67 -9.94
CA PRO A 126 -15.40 5.62 -10.93
C PRO A 126 -14.85 7.00 -11.30
N GLU A 127 -15.70 8.04 -11.29
CA GLU A 127 -15.28 9.42 -11.55
C GLU A 127 -14.38 9.96 -10.43
N GLU A 128 -14.75 9.74 -9.17
CA GLU A 128 -13.95 10.15 -8.01
C GLU A 128 -12.60 9.44 -8.00
N TYR A 129 -12.58 8.13 -8.24
CA TYR A 129 -11.34 7.38 -8.38
C TYR A 129 -10.45 7.94 -9.49
N THR A 130 -11.04 8.25 -10.65
CA THR A 130 -10.30 8.81 -11.80
C THR A 130 -9.69 10.16 -11.46
N LEU A 131 -10.44 11.03 -10.78
CA LEU A 131 -9.96 12.34 -10.34
C LEU A 131 -8.84 12.22 -9.31
N TRP A 132 -9.00 11.35 -8.31
CA TRP A 132 -7.96 11.09 -7.32
C TRP A 132 -6.69 10.55 -7.97
N ARG A 133 -6.81 9.52 -8.83
CA ARG A 133 -5.68 8.94 -9.56
C ARG A 133 -4.98 9.99 -10.41
N ALA A 134 -5.73 10.79 -11.14
CA ALA A 134 -5.19 11.89 -11.94
C ALA A 134 -4.48 12.92 -11.06
N ALA A 135 -5.02 13.25 -9.88
CA ALA A 135 -4.37 14.14 -8.94
C ALA A 135 -3.02 13.55 -8.49
N VAL A 136 -2.97 12.29 -8.03
CA VAL A 136 -1.72 11.65 -7.59
C VAL A 136 -0.62 11.72 -8.65
N LEU A 137 -0.96 11.41 -9.91
CA LEU A 137 -0.04 11.40 -11.06
C LEU A 137 0.39 12.79 -11.54
N ASN A 138 -0.30 13.85 -11.09
CA ASN A 138 -0.03 15.23 -11.48
C ASN A 138 0.48 16.11 -10.32
N THR A 139 0.40 15.69 -9.07
CA THR A 139 0.87 16.48 -7.91
C THR A 139 2.34 16.93 -8.05
N ASP A 140 3.20 16.12 -8.67
CA ASP A 140 4.62 16.48 -8.88
C ASP A 140 4.87 17.42 -10.08
N LYS A 141 3.83 17.88 -10.79
CA LYS A 141 3.97 18.90 -11.86
C LYS A 141 4.02 20.34 -11.33
N VAL A 142 3.87 20.56 -10.03
CA VAL A 142 3.79 21.91 -9.42
C VAL A 142 4.96 22.18 -8.45
N GLY A 143 6.05 21.41 -8.55
CA GLY A 143 7.31 21.65 -7.82
C GLY A 143 8.34 22.37 -8.67
#